data_AF-A0A947W9N6-F1
#
_entry.id   AF-A0A947W9N6-F1
#
_cell.length_a   1.000
_cell.length_b   1.000
_cell.length_c   1.000
_cell.angle_alpha   90.00
_cell.angle_beta   90.00
_cell.angle_gamma   90.00
#
_symmetry.space_group_name_H-M   'P 1'
#
loop_
_entity.id
_entity.type
_entity.pdbx_description
1 polymer ?
#
loop_
_entity_poly.entity_id
_entity_poly.type
_entity_poly.pdbx_seq_one_letter_code
_entity_poly.pdbx_strand_id
1 'polypeptide(L)'
;NGINIFGPQPAVYSFWFQNYMRNILNPTYYFKMFFAAKSLVYIKDLLGPVLYLPLLSPAMLFMLLPSLAMNILSGSDYLRSVYFHYNYVTVCFVYFGVIEGFHLLSRVPLSIKVRRWGGVALGLLLLSLSLSANAKTSNFPFMRHLSILREYRQALNLKGMQARQRALKLIPAEANVSASYSFVPHLTHRKSIYMFPNPFRTSLWNMWFKEGKDIPAFSKKIDYIVLNLGDQNGEDLLIFDYLRTSLYFEEIYNEKQVVVLKRTKFNGDKLHGANFVQFEYNKPISVVGDISNRLKVKKRGKLSNIYFPKSNYYLRNLMGEDIEADDGVALQILGFLFVPESGVYKFNIETQAEVLMEVDGQNVEGSVKLAKGLHRYNINYLNKDKKFDLMITVVPPTAKTYIISDKHLFYGYDEAQMNELLREYDEQRLEYLSQPNQVQNGGFEKAHGNKPKEWQVEAWKDEGAICAYAVTSKVKHQGNYSARIEHDGLADSRFVQEVEVEPDTFYKLSGWVKTEGVGQSGRGAYLEIQGTGLRTEVLSRTTGWKKVEVVGKTNSDQEIVKILCRLGDYGAPNSGVAYFDGIELKKESTR
;
A
#
# COMPACT_ATOMS: atom_id res chain seq x y z
N ASN A 1 0.79 38.83 19.28
CA ASN A 1 1.77 39.57 18.45
C ASN A 1 3.19 39.05 18.65
N GLY A 2 3.47 37.83 18.17
CA GLY A 2 4.82 37.26 18.07
C GLY A 2 5.17 37.12 16.59
N ILE A 3 6.33 37.63 16.21
CA ILE A 3 6.64 38.12 14.87
C ILE A 3 6.90 36.96 13.88
N ASN A 4 6.21 37.02 12.73
CA ASN A 4 6.42 36.22 11.52
C ASN A 4 7.80 36.54 10.87
N ILE A 5 8.91 36.10 11.47
CA ILE A 5 10.25 36.27 10.87
C ILE A 5 10.66 35.02 10.05
N PHE A 6 9.95 33.90 10.20
CA PHE A 6 10.14 32.70 9.38
C PHE A 6 8.81 32.39 8.67
N GLY A 7 8.84 32.14 7.36
CA GLY A 7 7.67 31.89 6.51
C GLY A 7 6.75 30.76 7.01
N PRO A 8 5.62 30.49 6.33
CA PRO A 8 4.56 29.65 6.88
C PRO A 8 5.10 28.25 7.18
N GLN A 9 5.14 27.92 8.47
CA GLN A 9 5.70 26.73 9.13
C GLN A 9 7.23 26.79 9.38
N PRO A 10 7.68 27.25 10.57
CA PRO A 10 9.04 26.99 11.00
C PRO A 10 9.26 25.47 11.13
N ALA A 11 10.50 25.01 11.00
CA ALA A 11 10.92 23.59 11.16
C ALA A 11 10.45 22.89 12.47
N VAL A 12 9.82 23.67 13.36
CA VAL A 12 9.11 23.36 14.60
C VAL A 12 7.99 22.31 14.44
N TYR A 13 7.54 22.00 13.22
CA TYR A 13 6.52 20.97 12.97
C TYR A 13 6.97 19.81 12.06
N SER A 14 8.27 19.48 12.00
CA SER A 14 8.64 18.22 11.37
C SER A 14 8.06 17.03 12.17
N PHE A 15 7.42 16.08 11.46
CA PHE A 15 6.93 14.80 12.01
C PHE A 15 7.93 14.16 12.99
N TRP A 16 9.22 14.31 12.71
CA TRP A 16 10.35 13.79 13.46
C TRP A 16 10.52 14.40 14.86
N PHE A 17 10.16 15.66 15.10
CA PHE A 17 10.40 16.36 16.38
C PHE A 17 9.14 16.91 17.05
N GLN A 18 7.96 16.64 16.47
CA GLN A 18 6.69 17.13 16.99
C GLN A 18 6.43 16.69 18.45
N ASN A 19 6.79 15.46 18.82
CA ASN A 19 6.59 14.95 20.18
C ASN A 19 7.49 15.67 21.20
N TYR A 20 8.75 15.93 20.85
CA TYR A 20 9.65 16.72 21.67
C TYR A 20 9.11 18.14 21.88
N MET A 21 8.73 18.83 20.80
CA MET A 21 8.23 20.20 20.87
C MET A 21 6.96 20.34 21.71
N ARG A 22 6.03 19.38 21.59
CA ARG A 22 4.80 19.34 22.41
C ARG A 22 5.07 19.10 23.91
N ASN A 23 6.24 18.58 24.26
CA ASN A 23 6.58 18.17 25.62
C ASN A 23 7.81 18.91 26.18
N ILE A 24 8.15 20.07 25.61
CA ILE A 24 9.40 20.77 25.96
C ILE A 24 9.51 21.05 27.46
N LEU A 25 8.38 21.38 28.11
CA LEU A 25 8.29 21.66 29.55
C LEU A 25 7.82 20.45 30.39
N ASN A 26 7.71 19.25 29.81
CA ASN A 26 7.18 18.08 30.51
C ASN A 26 8.31 17.12 30.93
N PRO A 27 8.86 17.23 32.17
CA PRO A 27 9.97 16.39 32.63
C PRO A 27 9.65 14.88 32.61
N THR A 28 8.38 14.51 32.85
CA THR A 28 7.96 13.10 32.85
C THR A 28 8.07 12.46 31.47
N TYR A 29 7.90 13.25 30.40
CA TYR A 29 8.05 12.78 29.02
C TYR A 29 9.48 12.34 28.74
N TYR A 30 10.48 13.13 29.15
CA TYR A 30 11.89 12.79 28.97
C TYR A 30 12.25 11.49 29.69
N PHE A 31 11.85 11.36 30.96
CA PHE A 31 12.07 10.14 31.72
C PHE A 31 11.43 8.93 31.02
N LYS A 32 10.16 9.05 30.62
CA LYS A 32 9.45 7.98 29.91
C LYS A 32 10.15 7.59 28.60
N MET A 33 10.66 8.55 27.84
CA MET A 33 11.31 8.28 26.55
C MET A 33 12.69 7.65 26.72
N PHE A 34 13.52 8.10 27.66
CA PHE A 34 14.85 7.52 27.90
C PHE A 34 14.77 6.10 28.47
N PHE A 35 13.77 5.83 29.32
CA PHE A 35 13.57 4.51 29.93
C PHE A 35 12.56 3.62 29.17
N ALA A 36 12.08 4.06 28.00
CA ALA A 36 11.28 3.21 27.13
C ALA A 36 12.11 2.00 26.68
N ALA A 37 11.50 0.81 26.65
CA ALA A 37 12.16 -0.44 26.24
C ALA A 37 12.95 -0.30 24.92
N LYS A 38 12.36 0.37 23.91
CA LYS A 38 13.02 0.62 22.62
C LYS A 38 14.27 1.50 22.73
N SER A 39 14.22 2.52 23.57
CA SER A 39 15.36 3.41 23.82
C SER A 39 16.48 2.69 24.57
N LEU A 40 16.14 1.83 25.53
CA LEU A 40 17.11 1.01 26.25
C LEU A 40 17.80 -0.02 25.32
N VAL A 41 17.03 -0.66 24.44
CA VAL A 41 17.58 -1.55 23.40
C VAL A 41 18.50 -0.76 22.47
N TYR A 42 18.08 0.42 22.02
CA TYR A 42 18.90 1.28 21.18
C TYR A 42 20.22 1.71 21.85
N ILE A 43 20.18 2.14 23.12
CA ILE A 43 21.40 2.50 23.89
C ILE A 43 22.31 1.29 24.06
N LYS A 44 21.74 0.11 24.34
CA LYS A 44 22.48 -1.15 24.42
C LYS A 44 23.15 -1.49 23.09
N ASP A 45 22.44 -1.37 21.98
CA ASP A 45 22.98 -1.68 20.66
C ASP A 45 24.05 -0.67 20.22
N LEU A 46 23.95 0.57 20.70
CA LEU A 46 24.91 1.64 20.43
C LEU A 46 26.19 1.52 21.28
N LEU A 47 26.07 1.27 22.59
CA LEU A 47 27.19 1.31 23.54
C LEU A 47 27.73 -0.08 23.91
N GLY A 48 26.92 -1.13 23.79
CA GLY A 48 27.30 -2.51 24.11
C GLY A 48 28.49 -3.04 23.30
N PRO A 49 28.54 -2.82 21.96
CA PRO A 49 29.69 -3.23 21.15
C PRO A 49 31.01 -2.59 21.59
N VAL A 50 30.92 -1.43 22.24
CA VAL A 50 32.06 -0.67 22.76
C VAL A 50 32.22 -0.73 24.28
N LEU A 51 31.68 -1.79 24.90
CA LEU A 51 31.82 -2.09 26.34
C LEU A 51 31.32 -0.98 27.27
N TYR A 52 30.44 -0.10 26.79
CA TYR A 52 29.98 1.07 27.55
C TYR A 52 31.11 1.98 28.05
N LEU A 53 32.33 1.87 27.48
CA LEU A 53 33.48 2.71 27.83
C LEU A 53 33.19 4.22 27.76
N PRO A 54 32.34 4.73 26.85
CA PRO A 54 31.98 6.16 26.84
C PRO A 54 31.34 6.64 28.13
N LEU A 55 30.69 5.76 28.92
CA LEU A 55 30.09 6.13 30.20
C LEU A 55 31.13 6.54 31.25
N LEU A 56 32.40 6.22 31.05
CA LEU A 56 33.49 6.58 31.97
C LEU A 56 33.93 8.04 31.83
N SER A 57 33.64 8.70 30.70
CA SER A 57 34.01 10.10 30.46
C SER A 57 32.80 11.02 30.61
N PRO A 58 32.73 11.84 31.69
CA PRO A 58 31.69 12.86 31.82
C PRO A 58 31.70 13.89 30.69
N ALA A 59 32.89 14.25 30.18
CA ALA A 59 33.03 15.21 29.10
C ALA A 59 32.44 14.68 27.78
N MET A 60 32.73 13.42 27.42
CA MET A 60 32.16 12.82 26.22
C MET A 60 30.68 12.50 26.38
N LEU A 61 30.21 12.16 27.58
CA LEU A 61 28.78 12.04 27.85
C LEU A 61 28.03 13.35 27.64
N PHE A 62 28.60 14.47 28.08
CA PHE A 62 28.03 15.79 27.85
C PHE A 62 27.93 16.11 26.35
N MET A 63 28.96 15.76 25.56
CA MET A 63 28.97 15.96 24.11
C MET A 63 28.05 14.98 23.35
N LEU A 64 27.89 13.75 23.84
CA LEU A 64 27.00 12.73 23.29
C LEU A 64 25.53 13.03 23.55
N LEU A 65 25.22 13.63 24.71
CA LEU A 65 23.85 13.78 25.19
C LEU A 65 22.94 14.53 24.21
N PRO A 66 23.33 15.66 23.58
CA PRO A 66 22.46 16.34 22.62
C PRO A 66 22.07 15.48 21.41
N SER A 67 23.01 14.77 20.79
CA SER A 67 22.72 13.96 19.61
C SER A 67 21.94 12.69 19.98
N LEU A 68 22.26 12.09 21.13
CA LEU A 68 21.52 10.95 21.66
C LEU A 68 20.08 11.34 22.05
N ALA A 69 19.90 12.48 22.71
CA ALA A 69 18.60 13.02 23.08
C ALA A 69 17.75 13.34 21.85
N MET A 70 18.35 13.92 20.79
CA MET A 70 17.66 14.16 19.53
C MET A 70 17.06 12.87 18.96
N ASN A 71 17.82 11.77 19.01
CA ASN A 71 17.35 10.47 18.53
C ASN A 71 16.27 9.87 19.44
N ILE A 72 16.50 9.88 20.76
CA ILE A 72 15.57 9.28 21.74
C ILE A 72 14.23 10.02 21.81
N LEU A 73 14.27 11.35 21.75
CA LEU A 73 13.08 12.21 21.87
C LEU A 73 12.35 12.39 20.54
N SER A 74 12.87 11.81 19.45
CA SER A 74 12.20 11.86 18.15
C SER A 74 10.85 11.14 18.19
N GLY A 75 9.88 11.72 17.47
CA GLY A 75 8.61 11.08 17.18
C GLY A 75 8.72 9.87 16.24
N SER A 76 9.88 9.65 15.63
CA SER A 76 10.12 8.53 14.74
C SER A 76 11.06 7.49 15.34
N ASP A 77 10.65 6.24 15.22
CA ASP A 77 11.40 5.10 15.71
C ASP A 77 12.69 4.83 14.94
N TYR A 78 12.82 5.34 13.71
CA TYR A 78 14.01 5.13 12.88
C TYR A 78 15.28 5.75 13.49
N LEU A 79 15.14 6.82 14.27
CA LEU A 79 16.26 7.46 14.95
C LEU A 79 16.75 6.64 16.17
N ARG A 80 15.89 5.81 16.75
CA ARG A 80 16.21 4.88 17.86
C ARG A 80 16.57 3.49 17.33
N SER A 81 17.43 3.46 16.32
CA SER A 81 17.88 2.22 15.70
C SER A 81 19.26 2.41 15.10
N VAL A 82 20.17 1.47 15.39
CA VAL A 82 21.55 1.47 14.84
C VAL A 82 21.60 1.07 13.37
N TYR A 83 20.49 0.57 12.80
CA TYR A 83 20.40 0.16 11.40
C TYR A 83 20.31 1.32 10.42
N PHE A 84 19.85 2.49 10.88
CA PHE A 84 19.69 3.68 10.04
C PHE A 84 20.84 4.68 10.22
N HIS A 85 21.01 5.55 9.23
CA HIS A 85 22.13 6.49 9.15
C HIS A 85 22.08 7.65 10.17
N TYR A 86 21.01 7.75 10.97
CA TYR A 86 20.80 8.84 11.94
C TYR A 86 21.79 8.83 13.13
N ASN A 87 22.61 7.80 13.26
CA ASN A 87 23.62 7.70 14.30
C ASN A 87 24.95 8.34 13.93
N TYR A 88 25.10 8.85 12.70
CA TYR A 88 26.39 9.31 12.18
C TYR A 88 27.13 10.27 13.14
N VAL A 89 26.43 11.28 13.67
CA VAL A 89 27.02 12.23 14.63
C VAL A 89 27.24 11.59 16.00
N THR A 90 26.27 10.82 16.50
CA THR A 90 26.32 10.14 17.80
C THR A 90 27.51 9.19 17.89
N VAL A 91 27.81 8.46 16.81
CA VAL A 91 28.90 7.48 16.75
C VAL A 91 30.28 8.15 16.89
N CYS A 92 30.47 9.37 16.39
CA CYS A 92 31.72 10.11 16.59
C CYS A 92 32.04 10.29 18.09
N PHE A 93 31.07 10.76 18.88
CA PHE A 93 31.25 10.98 20.32
C PHE A 93 31.37 9.68 21.11
N VAL A 94 30.68 8.62 20.67
CA VAL A 94 30.85 7.28 21.23
C VAL A 94 32.32 6.85 21.11
N TYR A 95 32.93 6.92 19.92
CA TYR A 95 34.32 6.48 19.76
C TYR A 95 35.36 7.39 20.45
N PHE A 96 35.12 8.70 20.53
CA PHE A 96 35.95 9.55 21.40
C PHE A 96 35.83 9.15 22.88
N GLY A 97 34.62 8.84 23.34
CA GLY A 97 34.37 8.31 24.68
C GLY A 97 35.06 6.97 24.94
N VAL A 98 35.21 6.11 23.93
CA VAL A 98 35.98 4.86 24.05
C VAL A 98 37.45 5.17 24.33
N ILE A 99 38.06 6.06 23.54
CA ILE A 99 39.48 6.45 23.70
C ILE A 99 39.71 7.05 25.09
N GLU A 100 38.86 7.98 25.50
CA GLU A 100 38.96 8.61 26.82
C GLU A 100 38.69 7.62 27.95
N GLY A 101 37.74 6.70 27.78
CA GLY A 101 37.46 5.62 28.74
C GLY A 101 38.68 4.72 28.97
N PHE A 102 39.39 4.33 27.91
CA PHE A 102 40.67 3.62 28.04
C PHE A 102 41.71 4.44 28.80
N HIS A 103 41.82 5.73 28.47
CA HIS A 103 42.75 6.63 29.15
C HIS A 103 42.46 6.76 30.65
N LEU A 104 41.19 6.92 31.03
CA LEU A 104 40.77 7.00 32.42
C LEU A 104 41.03 5.69 33.18
N LEU A 105 40.75 4.53 32.56
CA LEU A 105 41.11 3.23 33.13
C LEU A 105 42.62 3.05 33.33
N SER A 106 43.44 3.62 32.44
CA SER A 106 44.90 3.56 32.55
C SER A 106 45.46 4.34 33.74
N ARG A 107 44.67 5.27 34.32
CA ARG A 107 45.03 6.08 35.49
C ARG A 107 44.70 5.42 36.83
N VAL A 108 43.99 4.29 36.83
CA VAL A 108 43.69 3.55 38.06
C VAL A 108 45.01 3.02 38.66
N PRO A 109 45.25 3.17 39.98
CA PRO A 109 46.51 2.80 40.62
C PRO A 109 46.68 1.27 40.72
N LEU A 110 47.05 0.65 39.60
CA LEU A 110 47.33 -0.78 39.46
C LEU A 110 48.80 -1.04 39.17
N SER A 111 49.30 -2.23 39.51
CA SER A 111 50.67 -2.63 39.17
C SER A 111 50.88 -2.60 37.64
N ILE A 112 52.12 -2.31 37.20
CA ILE A 112 52.47 -2.19 35.77
C ILE A 112 52.07 -3.44 34.98
N LYS A 113 52.28 -4.64 35.54
CA LYS A 113 51.90 -5.92 34.92
C LYS A 113 50.38 -6.04 34.76
N VAL A 114 49.61 -5.71 35.80
CA VAL A 114 48.13 -5.80 35.78
C VAL A 114 47.56 -4.81 34.77
N ARG A 115 48.07 -3.58 34.74
CA ARG A 115 47.64 -2.56 33.78
C ARG A 115 47.92 -2.96 32.33
N ARG A 116 49.10 -3.51 32.04
CA ARG A 116 49.47 -3.95 30.68
C ARG A 116 48.58 -5.10 30.19
N TRP A 117 48.47 -6.17 30.97
CA TRP A 117 47.69 -7.34 30.57
C TRP A 117 46.19 -7.09 30.63
N GLY A 118 45.71 -6.29 31.59
CA GLY A 118 44.32 -5.84 31.68
C GLY A 118 43.91 -4.99 30.48
N GLY A 119 44.77 -4.07 30.02
CA GLY A 119 44.53 -3.29 28.81
C GLY A 119 44.45 -4.15 27.55
N VAL A 120 45.35 -5.13 27.39
CA VAL A 120 45.31 -6.08 26.27
C VAL A 120 44.04 -6.93 26.31
N ALA A 121 43.68 -7.48 27.47
CA ALA A 121 42.46 -8.26 27.63
C ALA A 121 41.20 -7.42 27.33
N LEU A 122 41.16 -6.17 27.79
CA LEU A 122 40.07 -5.24 27.50
C LEU A 122 39.97 -4.90 26.01
N GLY A 123 41.11 -4.68 25.34
CA GLY A 123 41.16 -4.46 23.90
C GLY A 123 40.69 -5.67 23.09
N LEU A 124 41.09 -6.88 23.49
CA LEU A 124 40.61 -8.13 22.88
C LEU A 124 39.12 -8.36 23.11
N LEU A 125 38.63 -8.05 24.31
CA LEU A 125 37.20 -8.14 24.64
C LEU A 125 36.38 -7.14 23.80
N LEU A 126 36.86 -5.90 23.69
CA LEU A 126 36.26 -4.87 22.84
C LEU A 126 36.18 -5.32 21.38
N LEU A 127 37.31 -5.82 20.85
CA LEU A 127 37.38 -6.32 19.48
C LEU A 127 36.41 -7.49 19.26
N SER A 128 36.41 -8.47 20.17
CA SER A 128 35.52 -9.64 20.12
C SER A 128 34.04 -9.25 20.15
N LEU A 129 33.66 -8.32 21.02
CA LEU A 129 32.28 -7.83 21.11
C LEU A 129 31.88 -7.00 19.90
N SER A 130 32.76 -6.12 19.41
CA SER A 130 32.52 -5.33 18.20
C SER A 130 32.35 -6.22 16.98
N LEU A 131 33.20 -7.26 16.82
CA LEU A 131 33.07 -8.25 15.75
C LEU A 131 31.80 -9.09 15.90
N SER A 132 31.47 -9.52 17.11
CA SER A 132 30.24 -10.29 17.39
C SER A 132 28.98 -9.48 17.13
N ALA A 133 28.98 -8.20 17.53
CA ALA A 133 27.88 -7.28 17.25
C ALA A 133 27.76 -7.06 15.74
N ASN A 134 28.85 -6.75 15.05
CA ASN A 134 28.86 -6.62 13.59
C ASN A 134 28.31 -7.88 12.90
N ALA A 135 28.71 -9.08 13.34
CA ALA A 135 28.21 -10.34 12.81
C ALA A 135 26.71 -10.56 13.01
N LYS A 136 26.16 -10.10 14.15
CA LYS A 136 24.75 -10.30 14.52
C LYS A 136 23.80 -9.21 13.99
N THR A 137 24.27 -7.97 13.92
CA THR A 137 23.40 -6.81 13.70
C THR A 137 23.73 -6.03 12.42
N SER A 138 24.86 -6.23 11.77
CA SER A 138 25.14 -5.54 10.51
C SER A 138 24.39 -6.18 9.34
N ASN A 139 23.79 -5.35 8.49
CA ASN A 139 23.31 -5.79 7.17
C ASN A 139 24.46 -6.25 6.25
N PHE A 140 25.68 -5.80 6.56
CA PHE A 140 26.91 -6.14 5.86
C PHE A 140 27.99 -6.51 6.87
N PRO A 141 27.94 -7.73 7.44
CA PRO A 141 28.97 -8.17 8.37
C PRO A 141 30.31 -8.30 7.65
N PHE A 142 31.40 -8.00 8.35
CA PHE A 142 32.76 -8.02 7.80
C PHE A 142 33.11 -9.38 7.17
N MET A 143 32.63 -10.49 7.74
CA MET A 143 32.85 -11.82 7.18
C MET A 143 32.02 -12.13 5.92
N ARG A 144 30.98 -11.34 5.62
CA ARG A 144 30.09 -11.53 4.46
C ARG A 144 30.70 -11.03 3.14
N HIS A 145 31.76 -10.22 3.20
CA HIS A 145 32.47 -9.76 1.99
C HIS A 145 32.95 -10.92 1.09
N LEU A 146 33.25 -12.09 1.68
CA LEU A 146 33.70 -13.28 0.96
C LEU A 146 32.56 -14.06 0.29
N SER A 147 31.34 -14.03 0.85
CA SER A 147 30.18 -14.76 0.32
C SER A 147 29.33 -13.92 -0.64
N ILE A 148 29.49 -12.60 -0.66
CA ILE A 148 28.55 -11.73 -1.36
C ILE A 148 28.48 -11.96 -2.86
N LEU A 149 29.61 -12.23 -3.53
CA LEU A 149 29.62 -12.49 -4.97
C LEU A 149 28.87 -13.79 -5.29
N ARG A 150 28.99 -14.80 -4.41
CA ARG A 150 28.27 -16.07 -4.52
C ARG A 150 26.78 -15.87 -4.28
N GLU A 151 26.40 -15.18 -3.21
CA GLU A 151 25.01 -14.85 -2.88
C GLU A 151 24.35 -14.01 -3.98
N TYR A 152 25.07 -13.01 -4.50
CA TYR A 152 24.62 -12.19 -5.63
C TYR A 152 24.38 -13.05 -6.86
N ARG A 153 25.32 -13.93 -7.22
CA ARG A 153 25.16 -14.85 -8.35
C ARG A 153 24.00 -15.82 -8.15
N GLN A 154 23.80 -16.32 -6.94
CA GLN A 154 22.63 -17.14 -6.60
C GLN A 154 21.33 -16.35 -6.71
N ALA A 155 21.33 -15.10 -6.23
CA ALA A 155 20.18 -14.21 -6.32
C ALA A 155 19.79 -13.93 -7.78
N LEU A 156 20.75 -13.74 -8.68
CA LEU A 156 20.50 -13.57 -10.11
C LEU A 156 19.82 -14.78 -10.76
N ASN A 157 20.02 -15.98 -10.21
CA ASN A 157 19.38 -17.21 -10.70
C ASN A 157 17.97 -17.41 -10.10
N LEU A 158 17.55 -16.58 -9.14
CA LEU A 158 16.19 -16.65 -8.63
C LEU A 158 15.20 -16.24 -9.73
N LYS A 159 14.18 -17.06 -9.97
CA LYS A 159 13.13 -16.80 -10.97
C LYS A 159 12.52 -15.38 -10.82
N GLY A 160 12.30 -14.92 -9.58
CA GLY A 160 11.81 -13.57 -9.32
C GLY A 160 12.77 -12.46 -9.77
N MET A 161 14.08 -12.66 -9.64
CA MET A 161 15.07 -11.70 -10.14
C MET A 161 15.16 -11.71 -11.67
N GLN A 162 15.04 -12.89 -12.29
CA GLN A 162 14.96 -13.00 -13.75
C GLN A 162 13.71 -12.32 -14.31
N ALA A 163 12.56 -12.46 -13.63
CA ALA A 163 11.33 -11.77 -14.00
C ALA A 163 11.49 -10.24 -13.94
N ARG A 164 12.10 -9.72 -12.86
CA ARG A 164 12.46 -8.31 -12.73
C ARG A 164 13.36 -7.83 -13.87
N GLN A 165 14.40 -8.59 -14.21
CA GLN A 165 15.31 -8.24 -15.31
C GLN A 165 14.61 -8.24 -16.67
N ARG A 166 13.75 -9.22 -16.95
CA ARG A 166 12.95 -9.28 -18.17
C ARG A 166 12.01 -8.08 -18.28
N ALA A 167 11.29 -7.75 -17.20
CA ALA A 167 10.44 -6.56 -17.15
C ALA A 167 11.21 -5.28 -17.49
N LEU A 168 12.38 -5.06 -16.90
CA LEU A 168 13.19 -3.86 -17.14
C LEU A 168 13.72 -3.78 -18.58
N LYS A 169 13.99 -4.92 -19.23
CA LYS A 169 14.43 -4.98 -20.63
C LYS A 169 13.35 -4.58 -21.64
N LEU A 170 12.07 -4.64 -21.26
CA LEU A 170 10.95 -4.23 -22.12
C LEU A 170 10.80 -2.71 -22.22
N ILE A 171 11.51 -1.96 -21.36
CA ILE A 171 11.36 -0.52 -21.24
C ILE A 171 12.49 0.18 -22.01
N PRO A 172 12.19 0.96 -23.06
CA PRO A 172 13.20 1.72 -23.81
C PRO A 172 14.02 2.66 -22.92
N ALA A 173 15.22 3.02 -23.37
CA ALA A 173 16.18 3.82 -22.59
C ALA A 173 15.76 5.30 -22.49
N GLU A 174 14.97 5.77 -23.45
CA GLU A 174 14.46 7.14 -23.58
C GLU A 174 13.04 7.33 -23.01
N ALA A 175 12.37 6.24 -22.67
CA ALA A 175 10.99 6.26 -22.17
C ALA A 175 10.85 7.03 -20.84
N ASN A 176 9.74 7.73 -20.67
CA ASN A 176 9.35 8.31 -19.39
C ASN A 176 8.67 7.25 -18.54
N VAL A 177 9.17 6.99 -17.34
CA VAL A 177 8.74 5.81 -16.56
C VAL A 177 8.24 6.21 -15.18
N SER A 178 7.15 5.59 -14.73
CA SER A 178 6.77 5.56 -13.32
C SER A 178 7.02 4.15 -12.77
N ALA A 179 7.78 4.02 -11.69
CA ALA A 179 8.25 2.72 -11.20
C ALA A 179 8.10 2.56 -9.68
N SER A 180 7.94 1.31 -9.20
CA SER A 180 8.06 1.03 -7.76
C SER A 180 9.43 1.48 -7.23
N TYR A 181 9.49 1.86 -5.95
CA TYR A 181 10.71 2.32 -5.28
C TYR A 181 11.94 1.42 -5.56
N SER A 182 11.74 0.11 -5.54
CA SER A 182 12.79 -0.90 -5.78
C SER A 182 13.36 -0.89 -7.20
N PHE A 183 12.63 -0.38 -8.20
CA PHE A 183 13.08 -0.28 -9.59
C PHE A 183 13.70 1.08 -9.94
N VAL A 184 13.33 2.15 -9.22
CA VAL A 184 13.79 3.51 -9.53
C VAL A 184 15.31 3.61 -9.66
N PRO A 185 16.15 3.10 -8.72
CA PRO A 185 17.61 3.19 -8.83
C PRO A 185 18.18 2.61 -10.13
N HIS A 186 17.54 1.57 -10.68
CA HIS A 186 17.96 0.88 -11.91
C HIS A 186 17.56 1.64 -13.18
N LEU A 187 16.64 2.60 -13.08
CA LEU A 187 16.07 3.33 -14.20
C LEU A 187 16.54 4.80 -14.25
N THR A 188 17.40 5.23 -13.30
CA THR A 188 17.87 6.62 -13.12
C THR A 188 18.71 7.19 -14.27
N HIS A 189 19.17 6.36 -15.20
CA HIS A 189 19.86 6.81 -16.42
C HIS A 189 18.92 7.49 -17.44
N ARG A 190 17.60 7.49 -17.19
CA ARG A 190 16.59 8.15 -18.01
C ARG A 190 16.50 9.65 -17.72
N LYS A 191 16.05 10.41 -18.73
CA LYS A 191 15.76 11.83 -18.58
C LYS A 191 14.60 12.10 -17.59
N SER A 192 13.59 11.23 -17.59
CA SER A 192 12.43 11.33 -16.70
C SER A 192 12.10 9.97 -16.08
N ILE A 193 12.19 9.88 -14.76
CA ILE A 193 11.81 8.72 -13.96
C ILE A 193 11.08 9.20 -12.71
N TYR A 194 9.99 8.51 -12.36
CA TYR A 194 9.14 8.84 -11.24
C TYR A 194 8.98 7.63 -10.33
N MET A 195 8.93 7.88 -9.02
CA MET A 195 8.50 6.86 -8.07
C MET A 195 6.98 6.81 -8.07
N PHE A 196 6.40 5.67 -8.45
CA PHE A 196 4.96 5.45 -8.41
C PHE A 196 4.43 5.71 -6.98
N PRO A 197 3.26 6.37 -6.82
CA PRO A 197 2.26 6.73 -7.84
C PRO A 197 2.50 8.07 -8.56
N ASN A 198 3.65 8.72 -8.42
CA ASN A 198 3.91 9.96 -9.17
C ASN A 198 4.05 9.65 -10.67
N PRO A 199 3.53 10.49 -11.58
CA PRO A 199 2.85 11.76 -11.32
C PRO A 199 1.30 11.66 -11.24
N PHE A 200 0.72 10.47 -11.15
CA PHE A 200 -0.74 10.26 -11.08
C PHE A 200 -1.32 10.80 -9.77
N ARG A 201 -0.59 10.58 -8.67
CA ARG A 201 -0.85 11.15 -7.36
C ARG A 201 0.47 11.56 -6.75
N THR A 202 0.43 12.68 -6.03
CA THR A 202 1.60 13.14 -5.30
C THR A 202 1.87 12.24 -4.10
N SER A 203 3.06 11.64 -4.05
CA SER A 203 3.54 10.96 -2.86
C SER A 203 5.04 11.11 -2.71
N LEU A 204 5.51 11.65 -1.58
CA LEU A 204 6.94 11.92 -1.34
C LEU A 204 7.56 12.77 -2.47
N TRP A 205 6.77 13.66 -3.06
CA TRP A 205 7.20 14.58 -4.11
C TRP A 205 7.67 15.89 -3.49
N ASN A 206 8.89 16.30 -3.82
CA ASN A 206 9.51 17.50 -3.24
C ASN A 206 9.62 17.38 -1.69
N MET A 207 9.76 18.49 -0.99
CA MET A 207 9.68 18.52 0.47
C MET A 207 8.28 18.10 0.92
N TRP A 208 8.16 17.25 1.94
CA TRP A 208 6.88 16.73 2.44
C TRP A 208 5.82 17.81 2.76
N PHE A 209 6.21 19.01 3.19
CA PHE A 209 5.29 20.13 3.44
C PHE A 209 4.91 20.92 2.17
N LYS A 210 5.61 20.67 1.07
CA LYS A 210 5.29 21.11 -0.29
C LYS A 210 4.73 19.95 -1.12
N GLU A 211 4.29 18.87 -0.49
CA GLU A 211 3.69 17.75 -1.19
C GLU A 211 2.45 18.24 -1.97
N GLY A 212 2.47 18.00 -3.27
CA GLY A 212 1.46 18.46 -4.23
C GLY A 212 1.84 19.78 -4.89
N LYS A 213 2.86 20.49 -4.41
CA LYS A 213 3.38 21.68 -5.08
C LYS A 213 4.28 21.27 -6.23
N ASP A 214 4.11 21.92 -7.38
CA ASP A 214 4.94 21.73 -8.57
C ASP A 214 4.95 20.28 -9.11
N ILE A 215 3.91 19.46 -8.84
CA ILE A 215 3.78 18.21 -9.61
C ILE A 215 3.55 18.61 -11.06
N PRO A 216 4.33 18.12 -12.02
CA PRO A 216 4.08 18.45 -13.41
C PRO A 216 2.80 17.73 -13.86
N ALA A 217 2.03 18.34 -14.77
CA ALA A 217 0.88 17.71 -15.44
C ALA A 217 1.32 16.61 -16.43
N PHE A 218 2.37 15.86 -16.07
CA PHE A 218 3.15 14.98 -16.92
C PHE A 218 2.60 13.55 -16.94
N SER A 219 1.51 13.24 -16.22
CA SER A 219 0.89 11.91 -16.29
C SER A 219 0.43 11.54 -17.70
N LYS A 220 0.13 12.52 -18.57
CA LYS A 220 -0.11 12.28 -20.02
C LYS A 220 1.13 11.80 -20.79
N LYS A 221 2.33 11.99 -20.24
CA LYS A 221 3.62 11.71 -20.90
C LYS A 221 4.34 10.49 -20.31
N ILE A 222 3.75 9.76 -19.37
CA ILE A 222 4.34 8.52 -18.83
C ILE A 222 4.18 7.40 -19.87
N ASP A 223 5.26 6.94 -20.47
CA ASP A 223 5.22 5.92 -21.51
C ASP A 223 5.07 4.50 -20.93
N TYR A 224 5.68 4.26 -19.76
CA TYR A 224 5.67 2.95 -19.11
C TYR A 224 5.47 3.06 -17.60
N ILE A 225 4.79 2.07 -17.04
CA ILE A 225 4.66 1.87 -15.60
C ILE A 225 5.21 0.49 -15.27
N VAL A 226 6.16 0.39 -14.33
CA VAL A 226 6.72 -0.90 -13.91
C VAL A 226 6.66 -1.06 -12.40
N LEU A 227 5.80 -1.97 -11.94
CA LEU A 227 5.55 -2.16 -10.51
C LEU A 227 5.90 -3.56 -10.05
N ASN A 228 6.36 -3.63 -8.80
CA ASN A 228 6.32 -4.83 -8.00
C ASN A 228 5.09 -4.74 -7.09
N LEU A 229 4.05 -5.54 -7.38
CA LEU A 229 2.75 -5.45 -6.70
C LEU A 229 2.84 -5.74 -5.21
N GLY A 230 3.80 -6.56 -4.77
CA GLY A 230 4.04 -6.82 -3.35
C GLY A 230 4.48 -5.59 -2.55
N ASP A 231 4.99 -4.56 -3.22
CA ASP A 231 5.43 -3.30 -2.61
C ASP A 231 4.28 -2.27 -2.51
N GLN A 232 3.12 -2.54 -3.14
CA GLN A 232 2.01 -1.58 -3.25
C GLN A 232 0.88 -1.94 -2.27
N ASN A 233 0.19 -0.92 -1.74
CA ASN A 233 -0.96 -1.10 -0.86
C ASN A 233 -1.93 0.09 -0.94
N GLY A 234 -3.13 -0.09 -0.40
CA GLY A 234 -4.11 0.99 -0.24
C GLY A 234 -4.47 1.69 -1.56
N GLU A 235 -4.42 3.02 -1.54
CA GLU A 235 -4.75 3.89 -2.67
C GLU A 235 -3.85 3.63 -3.91
N ASP A 236 -2.58 3.27 -3.71
CA ASP A 236 -1.64 3.04 -4.81
C ASP A 236 -2.06 1.83 -5.66
N LEU A 237 -2.61 0.79 -5.02
CA LEU A 237 -3.18 -0.36 -5.72
C LEU A 237 -4.47 0.02 -6.47
N LEU A 238 -5.32 0.87 -5.90
CA LEU A 238 -6.52 1.35 -6.59
C LEU A 238 -6.18 2.17 -7.82
N ILE A 239 -5.19 3.06 -7.73
CA ILE A 239 -4.68 3.84 -8.87
C ILE A 239 -4.08 2.90 -9.92
N PHE A 240 -3.28 1.92 -9.49
CA PHE A 240 -2.72 0.96 -10.43
C PHE A 240 -3.79 0.12 -11.13
N ASP A 241 -4.79 -0.39 -10.39
CA ASP A 241 -5.92 -1.14 -10.96
C ASP A 241 -6.72 -0.27 -11.95
N TYR A 242 -6.91 1.03 -11.66
CA TYR A 242 -7.48 1.99 -12.61
C TYR A 242 -6.62 2.08 -13.89
N LEU A 243 -5.32 2.34 -13.76
CA LEU A 243 -4.42 2.50 -14.92
C LEU A 243 -4.36 1.23 -15.76
N ARG A 244 -4.32 0.07 -15.11
CA ARG A 244 -4.30 -1.25 -15.75
C ARG A 244 -5.58 -1.53 -16.55
N THR A 245 -6.74 -1.07 -16.07
CA THR A 245 -8.04 -1.30 -16.72
C THR A 245 -8.44 -0.17 -17.67
N SER A 246 -7.74 0.97 -17.62
CA SER A 246 -7.97 2.13 -18.49
C SER A 246 -7.69 1.85 -19.96
N LEU A 247 -8.23 2.69 -20.86
CA LEU A 247 -7.90 2.65 -22.28
C LEU A 247 -6.50 3.23 -22.58
N TYR A 248 -5.90 3.96 -21.63
CA TYR A 248 -4.63 4.66 -21.79
C TYR A 248 -3.40 3.76 -21.69
N PHE A 249 -3.54 2.58 -21.08
CA PHE A 249 -2.43 1.65 -20.87
C PHE A 249 -2.83 0.21 -21.20
N GLU A 250 -1.87 -0.52 -21.75
CA GLU A 250 -1.95 -1.97 -21.99
C GLU A 250 -0.94 -2.70 -21.09
N GLU A 251 -1.34 -3.83 -20.51
CA GLU A 251 -0.42 -4.72 -19.82
C GLU A 251 0.40 -5.53 -20.83
N ILE A 252 1.73 -5.35 -20.83
CA ILE A 252 2.63 -6.05 -21.74
C ILE A 252 3.47 -7.11 -21.03
N TYR A 253 3.45 -7.14 -19.70
CA TYR A 253 4.22 -8.08 -18.91
C TYR A 253 3.59 -8.26 -17.53
N ASN A 254 3.48 -9.50 -17.06
CA ASN A 254 3.01 -9.83 -15.73
C ASN A 254 3.54 -11.20 -15.31
N GLU A 255 4.54 -11.19 -14.42
CA GLU A 255 5.16 -12.42 -13.93
C GLU A 255 5.72 -12.19 -12.52
N LYS A 256 5.51 -13.15 -11.61
CA LYS A 256 6.05 -13.13 -10.22
C LYS A 256 5.85 -11.76 -9.53
N GLN A 257 4.63 -11.21 -9.59
CA GLN A 257 4.22 -9.90 -9.05
C GLN A 257 4.84 -8.67 -9.71
N VAL A 258 5.64 -8.83 -10.77
CA VAL A 258 6.17 -7.73 -11.55
C VAL A 258 5.26 -7.49 -12.74
N VAL A 259 4.73 -6.26 -12.86
CA VAL A 259 3.85 -5.87 -13.95
C VAL A 259 4.46 -4.70 -14.70
N VAL A 260 4.38 -4.73 -16.04
CA VAL A 260 4.71 -3.60 -16.91
C VAL A 260 3.48 -3.20 -17.70
N LEU A 261 3.05 -1.95 -17.52
CA LEU A 261 2.06 -1.30 -18.36
C LEU A 261 2.77 -0.40 -19.37
N LYS A 262 2.29 -0.39 -20.60
CA LYS A 262 2.76 0.48 -21.68
C LYS A 262 1.62 1.39 -22.11
N ARG A 263 1.93 2.66 -22.37
CA ARG A 263 0.97 3.62 -22.89
C ARG A 263 0.49 3.19 -24.27
N THR A 264 -0.83 3.17 -24.47
CA THR A 264 -1.44 2.90 -25.77
C THR A 264 -1.42 4.15 -26.64
N LYS A 265 -1.82 4.02 -27.92
CA LYS A 265 -2.05 5.18 -28.80
C LYS A 265 -3.37 5.91 -28.50
N PHE A 266 -4.11 5.50 -27.48
CA PHE A 266 -5.38 6.12 -27.12
C PHE A 266 -5.14 7.53 -26.56
N ASN A 267 -5.60 8.53 -27.30
CA ASN A 267 -5.46 9.95 -26.94
C ASN A 267 -6.79 10.55 -26.44
N GLY A 268 -7.75 9.70 -26.03
CA GLY A 268 -9.13 10.09 -25.75
C GLY A 268 -9.98 10.05 -27.01
N ASP A 269 -11.14 9.39 -26.92
CA ASP A 269 -12.17 9.42 -27.97
C ASP A 269 -13.32 10.35 -27.56
N LYS A 270 -14.21 10.70 -28.50
CA LYS A 270 -15.36 11.58 -28.28
C LYS A 270 -16.32 11.08 -27.21
N LEU A 271 -16.28 9.79 -26.88
CA LEU A 271 -17.30 9.11 -26.08
C LEU A 271 -16.93 8.95 -24.59
N HIS A 272 -15.70 8.57 -24.26
CA HIS A 272 -15.30 8.17 -22.91
C HIS A 272 -14.85 9.32 -21.99
N GLY A 273 -15.46 9.43 -20.82
CA GLY A 273 -15.10 10.40 -19.78
C GLY A 273 -16.31 11.14 -19.19
N ALA A 274 -16.07 12.33 -18.64
CA ALA A 274 -17.07 13.16 -17.97
C ALA A 274 -17.08 14.61 -18.47
N ASN A 275 -18.26 15.17 -18.74
CA ASN A 275 -18.34 16.62 -18.99
C ASN A 275 -18.24 17.36 -17.67
N PHE A 276 -17.61 18.53 -17.67
CA PHE A 276 -17.67 19.43 -16.53
C PHE A 276 -18.08 20.84 -16.94
N VAL A 277 -18.76 21.50 -16.01
CA VAL A 277 -19.09 22.91 -16.05
C VAL A 277 -18.51 23.53 -14.80
N GLN A 278 -17.61 24.48 -14.97
CA GLN A 278 -17.06 25.30 -13.90
C GLN A 278 -17.83 26.61 -13.82
N PHE A 279 -18.16 27.01 -12.61
CA PHE A 279 -18.92 28.21 -12.33
C PHE A 279 -18.07 29.26 -11.59
N GLU A 280 -18.42 30.53 -11.74
CA GLU A 280 -17.90 31.61 -10.90
C GLU A 280 -18.42 31.44 -9.47
N TYR A 281 -17.54 31.15 -8.51
CA TYR A 281 -17.92 31.01 -7.10
C TYR A 281 -17.82 32.36 -6.38
N ASN A 282 -18.86 33.18 -6.49
CA ASN A 282 -18.89 34.54 -5.96
C ASN A 282 -19.81 34.75 -4.75
N LYS A 283 -20.60 33.74 -4.36
CA LYS A 283 -21.55 33.78 -3.24
C LYS A 283 -21.68 32.40 -2.60
N PRO A 284 -21.91 32.30 -1.28
CA PRO A 284 -22.24 31.03 -0.64
C PRO A 284 -23.55 30.47 -1.21
N ILE A 285 -23.51 29.23 -1.70
CA ILE A 285 -24.68 28.49 -2.18
C ILE A 285 -24.67 27.08 -1.58
N SER A 286 -25.84 26.45 -1.52
CA SER A 286 -25.97 25.03 -1.18
C SER A 286 -25.67 24.16 -2.41
N VAL A 287 -25.04 23.01 -2.18
CA VAL A 287 -24.81 21.96 -3.17
C VAL A 287 -26.11 21.27 -3.62
N VAL A 288 -27.19 21.44 -2.85
CA VAL A 288 -28.51 20.86 -3.14
C VAL A 288 -29.28 21.68 -4.17
N GLY A 289 -29.78 20.99 -5.18
CA GLY A 289 -30.48 21.54 -6.33
C GLY A 289 -29.52 21.90 -7.48
N ASP A 290 -30.08 22.41 -8.57
CA ASP A 290 -29.30 22.72 -9.77
C ASP A 290 -28.49 24.02 -9.60
N ILE A 291 -27.18 23.86 -9.34
CA ILE A 291 -26.26 24.99 -9.20
C ILE A 291 -26.11 25.78 -10.50
N SER A 292 -26.45 25.20 -11.65
CA SER A 292 -26.29 25.84 -12.96
C SER A 292 -27.25 27.02 -13.18
N ASN A 293 -28.41 27.01 -12.49
CA ASN A 293 -29.37 28.11 -12.52
C ASN A 293 -29.02 29.26 -11.56
N ARG A 294 -28.04 29.05 -10.67
CA ARG A 294 -27.70 29.98 -9.58
C ARG A 294 -26.35 30.66 -9.78
N LEU A 295 -25.45 30.05 -10.55
CA LEU A 295 -24.11 30.57 -10.80
C LEU A 295 -23.84 30.75 -12.28
N LYS A 296 -23.00 31.73 -12.60
CA LYS A 296 -22.58 32.00 -13.98
C LYS A 296 -21.51 31.01 -14.41
N VAL A 297 -21.64 30.47 -15.61
CA VAL A 297 -20.66 29.55 -16.21
C VAL A 297 -19.35 30.30 -16.49
N LYS A 298 -18.25 29.81 -15.93
CA LYS A 298 -16.88 30.27 -16.20
C LYS A 298 -16.26 29.49 -17.36
N LYS A 299 -16.37 28.15 -17.34
CA LYS A 299 -15.71 27.26 -18.31
C LYS A 299 -16.50 25.97 -18.47
N ARG A 300 -16.47 25.39 -19.67
CA ARG A 300 -16.93 24.02 -19.94
C ARG A 300 -15.76 23.20 -20.47
N GLY A 301 -15.76 21.92 -20.18
CA GLY A 301 -14.74 21.03 -20.70
C GLY A 301 -15.07 19.56 -20.48
N LYS A 302 -14.04 18.74 -20.70
CA LYS A 302 -14.09 17.28 -20.61
C LYS A 302 -12.98 16.80 -19.69
N LEU A 303 -13.26 15.70 -18.99
CA LEU A 303 -12.33 14.99 -18.13
C LEU A 303 -12.27 13.52 -18.58
N SER A 304 -11.12 12.89 -18.47
CA SER A 304 -10.94 11.46 -18.72
C SER A 304 -11.51 10.59 -17.60
N ASN A 305 -11.43 11.07 -16.36
CA ASN A 305 -11.96 10.41 -15.17
C ASN A 305 -12.36 11.45 -14.12
N ILE A 306 -13.10 11.00 -13.11
CA ILE A 306 -13.65 11.83 -12.04
C ILE A 306 -12.95 11.61 -10.69
N TYR A 307 -11.74 11.06 -10.70
CA TYR A 307 -10.96 10.80 -9.49
C TYR A 307 -9.85 11.86 -9.34
N PHE A 308 -9.97 12.68 -8.30
CA PHE A 308 -9.05 13.76 -7.99
C PHE A 308 -8.36 13.49 -6.65
N PRO A 309 -7.11 13.01 -6.66
CA PRO A 309 -6.35 12.79 -5.44
C PRO A 309 -6.17 14.07 -4.64
N LYS A 310 -5.95 13.92 -3.33
CA LYS A 310 -5.80 15.04 -2.41
C LYS A 310 -4.63 15.97 -2.77
N SER A 311 -4.90 17.27 -2.81
CA SER A 311 -3.91 18.33 -3.05
C SER A 311 -4.28 19.63 -2.35
N ASN A 312 -3.28 20.41 -1.91
CA ASN A 312 -3.49 21.76 -1.37
C ASN A 312 -3.35 22.84 -2.45
N TYR A 313 -3.11 22.46 -3.72
CA TYR A 313 -2.66 23.40 -4.74
C TYR A 313 -3.49 23.38 -6.03
N TYR A 314 -4.12 22.26 -6.37
CA TYR A 314 -4.88 22.12 -7.60
C TYR A 314 -5.94 21.03 -7.45
N LEU A 315 -6.99 21.11 -8.26
CA LEU A 315 -7.88 19.99 -8.51
C LEU A 315 -7.47 19.33 -9.83
N ARG A 316 -6.70 18.23 -9.74
CA ARG A 316 -6.13 17.51 -10.89
C ARG A 316 -6.50 16.03 -10.84
N ASN A 317 -6.97 15.48 -11.95
CA ASN A 317 -7.31 14.06 -12.02
C ASN A 317 -6.07 13.18 -12.27
N LEU A 318 -6.23 11.85 -12.23
CA LEU A 318 -5.13 10.90 -12.43
C LEU A 318 -4.40 11.09 -13.78
N MET A 319 -5.10 11.54 -14.83
CA MET A 319 -4.52 11.77 -16.16
C MET A 319 -3.97 13.19 -16.34
N GLY A 320 -3.86 13.96 -15.26
CA GLY A 320 -3.15 15.24 -15.25
C GLY A 320 -3.98 16.41 -15.76
N GLU A 321 -5.30 16.28 -15.77
CA GLU A 321 -6.21 17.33 -16.22
C GLU A 321 -6.57 18.25 -15.06
N ASP A 322 -6.23 19.52 -15.22
CA ASP A 322 -6.39 20.55 -14.19
C ASP A 322 -7.71 21.30 -14.31
N ILE A 323 -8.32 21.54 -13.14
CA ILE A 323 -9.37 22.52 -12.96
C ILE A 323 -8.80 23.67 -12.13
N GLU A 324 -8.70 24.85 -12.75
CA GLU A 324 -8.21 26.07 -12.12
C GLU A 324 -9.09 26.45 -10.91
N ALA A 325 -8.49 26.69 -9.76
CA ALA A 325 -9.23 26.85 -8.50
C ALA A 325 -8.58 27.88 -7.55
N ASP A 326 -8.28 29.08 -8.03
CA ASP A 326 -7.46 30.07 -7.29
C ASP A 326 -8.01 30.44 -5.90
N ASP A 327 -9.33 30.64 -5.75
CA ASP A 327 -10.00 31.08 -4.50
C ASP A 327 -11.22 30.22 -4.12
N GLY A 328 -11.21 28.95 -4.54
CA GLY A 328 -12.34 28.03 -4.41
C GLY A 328 -12.93 27.66 -5.78
N VAL A 329 -13.74 26.61 -5.81
CA VAL A 329 -14.29 26.09 -7.07
C VAL A 329 -15.69 25.54 -6.88
N ALA A 330 -16.56 25.90 -7.82
CA ALA A 330 -17.88 25.30 -8.01
C ALA A 330 -17.90 24.55 -9.34
N LEU A 331 -18.22 23.27 -9.29
CA LEU A 331 -18.21 22.38 -10.44
C LEU A 331 -19.50 21.56 -10.49
N GLN A 332 -19.97 21.35 -11.71
CA GLN A 332 -20.92 20.31 -12.04
C GLN A 332 -20.22 19.34 -12.98
N ILE A 333 -20.16 18.06 -12.61
CA ILE A 333 -19.59 16.99 -13.42
C ILE A 333 -20.72 16.03 -13.79
N LEU A 334 -20.91 15.77 -15.08
CA LEU A 334 -22.06 15.03 -15.57
C LEU A 334 -21.71 14.12 -16.76
N GLY A 335 -22.44 13.03 -16.89
CA GLY A 335 -22.25 12.05 -17.95
C GLY A 335 -23.13 10.82 -17.73
N PHE A 336 -22.72 9.71 -18.33
CA PHE A 336 -23.33 8.40 -18.17
C PHE A 336 -22.33 7.43 -17.54
N LEU A 337 -22.80 6.69 -16.54
CA LEU A 337 -22.07 5.63 -15.85
C LEU A 337 -22.57 4.29 -16.38
N PHE A 338 -21.67 3.48 -16.94
CA PHE A 338 -21.98 2.12 -17.33
C PHE A 338 -21.87 1.17 -16.13
N VAL A 339 -22.99 0.55 -15.82
CA VAL A 339 -23.18 -0.40 -14.74
C VAL A 339 -23.22 -1.81 -15.34
N PRO A 340 -22.19 -2.63 -15.07
CA PRO A 340 -22.04 -3.93 -15.74
C PRO A 340 -23.03 -5.00 -15.25
N GLU A 341 -23.55 -4.88 -14.03
CA GLU A 341 -24.47 -5.85 -13.45
C GLU A 341 -25.52 -5.17 -12.56
N SER A 342 -26.73 -5.72 -12.54
CA SER A 342 -27.79 -5.22 -11.66
C SER A 342 -27.46 -5.55 -10.21
N GLY A 343 -27.64 -4.59 -9.30
CA GLY A 343 -27.48 -4.84 -7.87
C GLY A 343 -27.35 -3.57 -7.05
N VAL A 344 -26.90 -3.74 -5.81
CA VAL A 344 -26.67 -2.62 -4.88
C VAL A 344 -25.21 -2.19 -5.01
N TYR A 345 -25.01 -0.95 -5.45
CA TYR A 345 -23.70 -0.31 -5.55
C TYR A 345 -23.53 0.66 -4.40
N LYS A 346 -22.35 0.65 -3.78
CA LYS A 346 -21.99 1.63 -2.75
C LYS A 346 -20.98 2.63 -3.31
N PHE A 347 -21.31 3.92 -3.28
CA PHE A 347 -20.40 4.99 -3.66
C PHE A 347 -19.75 5.55 -2.39
N ASN A 348 -18.42 5.41 -2.28
CA ASN A 348 -17.66 6.08 -1.22
C ASN A 348 -17.05 7.34 -1.80
N ILE A 349 -17.47 8.48 -1.27
CA ILE A 349 -17.00 9.81 -1.66
C ILE A 349 -16.16 10.35 -0.50
N GLU A 350 -14.85 10.50 -0.71
CA GLU A 350 -13.94 11.09 0.27
C GLU A 350 -13.48 12.47 -0.22
N THR A 351 -13.83 13.50 0.52
CA THR A 351 -13.52 14.89 0.20
C THR A 351 -13.70 15.80 1.42
N GLN A 352 -13.02 16.95 1.44
CA GLN A 352 -13.24 18.03 2.42
C GLN A 352 -14.23 19.08 1.92
N ALA A 353 -14.70 18.96 0.67
CA ALA A 353 -15.65 19.88 0.04
C ALA A 353 -17.11 19.46 0.29
N GLU A 354 -18.04 20.37 0.01
CA GLU A 354 -19.47 20.02 -0.07
C GLU A 354 -19.73 19.34 -1.42
N VAL A 355 -20.25 18.10 -1.39
CA VAL A 355 -20.52 17.30 -2.60
C VAL A 355 -21.90 16.68 -2.55
N LEU A 356 -22.59 16.71 -3.69
CA LEU A 356 -23.81 15.94 -3.93
C LEU A 356 -23.61 15.14 -5.22
N MET A 357 -23.72 13.83 -5.13
CA MET A 357 -23.72 12.95 -6.29
C MET A 357 -25.10 12.31 -6.45
N GLU A 358 -25.63 12.38 -7.66
CA GLU A 358 -26.89 11.77 -8.05
C GLU A 358 -26.66 10.82 -9.21
N VAL A 359 -27.37 9.68 -9.20
CA VAL A 359 -27.43 8.73 -10.32
C VAL A 359 -28.92 8.49 -10.62
N ASP A 360 -29.32 8.77 -11.86
CA ASP A 360 -30.71 8.85 -12.32
C ASP A 360 -31.61 9.72 -11.42
N GLY A 361 -31.05 10.81 -10.90
CA GLY A 361 -31.74 11.74 -10.00
C GLY A 361 -31.90 11.23 -8.57
N GLN A 362 -31.32 10.08 -8.22
CA GLN A 362 -31.28 9.58 -6.85
C GLN A 362 -29.94 9.94 -6.20
N ASN A 363 -29.96 10.56 -5.02
CA ASN A 363 -28.76 10.78 -4.23
C ASN A 363 -28.11 9.43 -3.89
N VAL A 364 -26.82 9.28 -4.17
CA VAL A 364 -26.08 8.02 -3.98
C VAL A 364 -25.23 7.97 -2.71
N GLU A 365 -25.39 8.93 -1.79
CA GLU A 365 -24.73 8.87 -0.47
C GLU A 365 -25.03 7.52 0.23
N GLY A 366 -24.04 6.64 0.25
CA GLY A 366 -24.19 5.26 0.71
C GLY A 366 -24.41 4.30 -0.45
N SER A 367 -25.60 3.71 -0.53
CA SER A 367 -25.91 2.61 -1.45
C SER A 367 -27.10 2.92 -2.36
N VAL A 368 -26.98 2.62 -3.64
CA VAL A 368 -28.05 2.77 -4.64
C VAL A 368 -28.25 1.47 -5.40
N LYS A 369 -29.50 1.12 -5.70
CA LYS A 369 -29.82 -0.05 -6.52
C LYS A 369 -29.81 0.39 -7.99
N LEU A 370 -28.88 -0.15 -8.76
CA LEU A 370 -28.75 0.14 -10.18
C LEU A 370 -29.08 -1.12 -10.98
N ALA A 371 -29.74 -0.92 -12.12
CA ALA A 371 -29.88 -1.97 -13.10
C ALA A 371 -28.56 -2.11 -13.87
N LYS A 372 -28.37 -3.23 -14.56
CA LYS A 372 -27.35 -3.30 -15.59
C LYS A 372 -27.71 -2.32 -16.72
N GLY A 373 -26.76 -1.54 -17.20
CA GLY A 373 -26.97 -0.56 -18.26
C GLY A 373 -26.31 0.78 -17.97
N LEU A 374 -26.80 1.83 -18.60
CA LEU A 374 -26.27 3.19 -18.43
C LEU A 374 -27.18 4.01 -17.54
N HIS A 375 -26.54 4.75 -16.65
CA HIS A 375 -27.21 5.62 -15.70
C HIS A 375 -26.67 7.02 -15.83
N ARG A 376 -27.54 8.03 -15.87
CA ARG A 376 -27.10 9.43 -15.87
C ARG A 376 -26.56 9.75 -14.49
N TYR A 377 -25.37 10.34 -14.41
CA TYR A 377 -24.86 10.85 -13.14
C TYR A 377 -24.65 12.36 -13.20
N ASN A 378 -24.79 12.99 -12.04
CA ASN A 378 -24.54 14.40 -11.83
C ASN A 378 -23.82 14.57 -10.49
N ILE A 379 -22.70 15.29 -10.48
CA ILE A 379 -21.92 15.58 -9.28
C ILE A 379 -21.80 17.09 -9.17
N ASN A 380 -22.40 17.66 -8.13
CA ASN A 380 -22.16 19.02 -7.73
C ASN A 380 -21.05 19.04 -6.69
N TYR A 381 -20.05 19.90 -6.89
CA TYR A 381 -18.87 20.02 -6.03
C TYR A 381 -18.63 21.49 -5.70
N LEU A 382 -18.62 21.84 -4.42
CA LEU A 382 -18.37 23.19 -3.93
C LEU A 382 -17.26 23.18 -2.89
N ASN A 383 -16.13 23.81 -3.21
CA ASN A 383 -14.97 23.86 -2.33
C ASN A 383 -14.52 25.30 -2.09
N LYS A 384 -14.37 25.66 -0.81
CA LYS A 384 -14.02 27.02 -0.35
C LYS A 384 -12.63 27.09 0.31
N ASP A 385 -12.06 25.95 0.73
CA ASP A 385 -10.96 25.90 1.70
C ASP A 385 -9.57 25.64 1.08
N LYS A 386 -9.41 25.86 -0.23
CA LYS A 386 -8.19 25.60 -1.02
C LYS A 386 -7.57 24.20 -0.80
N LYS A 387 -8.37 23.24 -0.35
CA LYS A 387 -7.98 21.84 -0.19
C LYS A 387 -8.76 21.01 -1.19
N PHE A 388 -8.13 20.74 -2.31
CA PHE A 388 -8.76 20.17 -3.48
C PHE A 388 -8.65 18.66 -3.46
N ASP A 389 -9.79 17.99 -3.35
CA ASP A 389 -9.94 16.55 -3.43
C ASP A 389 -11.34 16.19 -3.94
N LEU A 390 -11.46 15.07 -4.64
CA LEU A 390 -12.72 14.41 -4.97
C LEU A 390 -12.40 12.95 -5.31
N MET A 391 -12.35 12.11 -4.29
CA MET A 391 -11.99 10.70 -4.42
C MET A 391 -13.27 9.87 -4.37
N ILE A 392 -13.73 9.43 -5.54
CA ILE A 392 -14.94 8.61 -5.69
C ILE A 392 -14.52 7.17 -6.00
N THR A 393 -14.89 6.24 -5.12
CA THR A 393 -14.71 4.79 -5.33
C THR A 393 -16.06 4.09 -5.28
N VAL A 394 -16.16 2.97 -5.99
CA VAL A 394 -17.38 2.18 -6.09
C VAL A 394 -17.15 0.79 -5.53
N VAL A 395 -18.05 0.34 -4.67
CA VAL A 395 -18.16 -1.07 -4.25
C VAL A 395 -19.32 -1.69 -5.02
N PRO A 396 -19.05 -2.55 -6.02
CA PRO A 396 -20.08 -3.23 -6.78
C PRO A 396 -20.67 -4.41 -5.98
N PRO A 397 -21.78 -5.02 -6.46
CA PRO A 397 -22.44 -6.13 -5.78
C PRO A 397 -21.56 -7.37 -5.63
N THR A 398 -20.79 -7.73 -6.67
CA THR A 398 -20.04 -9.00 -6.72
C THR A 398 -18.53 -8.87 -6.87
N ALA A 399 -17.99 -7.65 -6.92
CA ALA A 399 -16.56 -7.41 -7.14
C ALA A 399 -15.95 -6.48 -6.07
N LYS A 400 -14.62 -6.34 -6.09
CA LYS A 400 -13.89 -5.49 -5.13
C LYS A 400 -14.13 -4.01 -5.39
N THR A 401 -13.79 -3.17 -4.41
CA THR A 401 -13.80 -1.70 -4.57
C THR A 401 -12.83 -1.27 -5.68
N TYR A 402 -13.27 -0.33 -6.52
CA TYR A 402 -12.44 0.21 -7.61
C TYR A 402 -12.67 1.72 -7.80
N ILE A 403 -11.72 2.37 -8.46
CA ILE A 403 -11.88 3.73 -9.01
C ILE A 403 -12.56 3.59 -10.36
N ILE A 404 -13.65 4.33 -10.58
CA ILE A 404 -14.43 4.26 -11.82
C ILE A 404 -13.51 4.59 -13.00
N SER A 405 -13.28 3.60 -13.88
CA SER A 405 -12.40 3.78 -15.02
C SER A 405 -13.09 4.52 -16.17
N ASP A 406 -12.29 5.05 -17.10
CA ASP A 406 -12.76 5.68 -18.33
C ASP A 406 -13.62 4.75 -19.21
N LYS A 407 -13.48 3.42 -19.06
CA LYS A 407 -14.37 2.45 -19.73
C LYS A 407 -15.80 2.47 -19.20
N HIS A 408 -16.02 2.99 -17.99
CA HIS A 408 -17.34 3.08 -17.36
C HIS A 408 -17.95 4.48 -17.44
N LEU A 409 -17.22 5.47 -17.95
CA LEU A 409 -17.66 6.87 -18.00
C LEU A 409 -17.85 7.30 -19.43
N PHE A 410 -18.98 7.96 -19.71
CA PHE A 410 -19.31 8.45 -21.05
C PHE A 410 -19.83 9.88 -21.02
N TYR A 411 -19.34 10.73 -21.93
CA TYR A 411 -19.76 12.13 -22.05
C TYR A 411 -21.21 12.28 -22.53
N GLY A 412 -21.72 11.29 -23.25
CA GLY A 412 -23.03 11.35 -23.91
C GLY A 412 -23.61 9.96 -24.12
N TYR A 413 -24.82 9.93 -24.66
CA TYR A 413 -25.54 8.70 -24.95
C TYR A 413 -25.64 8.52 -26.47
N ASP A 414 -25.10 7.40 -26.96
CA ASP A 414 -25.24 6.93 -28.34
C ASP A 414 -25.77 5.50 -28.29
N GLU A 415 -27.02 5.29 -28.69
CA GLU A 415 -27.71 4.00 -28.51
C GLU A 415 -26.98 2.83 -29.19
N ALA A 416 -26.42 3.04 -30.39
CA ALA A 416 -25.76 2.00 -31.15
C ALA A 416 -24.46 1.54 -30.47
N GLN A 417 -23.61 2.49 -30.09
CA GLN A 417 -22.34 2.21 -29.40
C GLN A 417 -22.59 1.60 -28.02
N MET A 418 -23.64 2.04 -27.32
CA MET A 418 -23.98 1.50 -26.01
C MET A 418 -24.50 0.07 -26.07
N ASN A 419 -25.27 -0.28 -27.11
CA ASN A 419 -25.69 -1.66 -27.34
C ASN A 419 -24.52 -2.58 -27.70
N GLU A 420 -23.53 -2.07 -28.44
CA GLU A 420 -22.29 -2.79 -28.73
C GLU A 420 -21.47 -3.06 -27.45
N LEU A 421 -21.25 -2.04 -26.61
CA LEU A 421 -20.57 -2.19 -25.32
C LEU A 421 -21.26 -3.18 -24.39
N LEU A 422 -22.60 -3.12 -24.30
CA LEU A 422 -23.39 -4.06 -23.52
C LEU A 422 -23.20 -5.50 -24.01
N ARG A 423 -23.18 -5.68 -25.33
CA ARG A 423 -22.98 -6.98 -25.97
C ARG A 423 -21.57 -7.51 -25.72
N GLU A 424 -20.54 -6.71 -25.91
CA GLU A 424 -19.14 -7.11 -25.64
C GLU A 424 -18.98 -7.53 -24.18
N TYR A 425 -19.55 -6.75 -23.25
CA TYR A 425 -19.53 -7.08 -21.83
C TYR A 425 -20.28 -8.39 -21.51
N ASP A 426 -21.43 -8.62 -22.15
CA ASP A 426 -22.18 -9.87 -22.00
C ASP A 426 -21.43 -11.07 -22.54
N GLU A 427 -20.83 -10.95 -23.72
CA GLU A 427 -20.03 -12.01 -24.32
C GLU A 427 -18.85 -12.38 -23.41
N GLN A 428 -18.11 -11.38 -22.90
CA GLN A 428 -17.02 -11.61 -21.93
C GLN A 428 -17.51 -12.24 -20.62
N ARG A 429 -18.65 -11.76 -20.09
CA ARG A 429 -19.21 -12.30 -18.85
C ARG A 429 -19.69 -13.73 -19.03
N LEU A 430 -20.37 -14.04 -20.13
CA LEU A 430 -20.84 -15.38 -20.45
C LEU A 430 -19.65 -16.33 -20.67
N GLU A 431 -18.61 -15.87 -21.35
CA GLU A 431 -17.35 -16.62 -21.49
C GLU A 431 -16.78 -16.96 -20.10
N TYR A 432 -16.61 -15.98 -19.22
CA TYR A 432 -16.12 -16.20 -17.86
C TYR A 432 -17.03 -17.15 -17.04
N LEU A 433 -18.35 -16.96 -17.09
CA LEU A 433 -19.31 -17.80 -16.37
C LEU A 433 -19.32 -19.25 -16.89
N SER A 434 -18.99 -19.46 -18.16
CA SER A 434 -18.84 -20.79 -18.75
C SER A 434 -17.54 -21.49 -18.34
N GLN A 435 -16.53 -20.74 -17.85
CA GLN A 435 -15.27 -21.34 -17.40
C GLN A 435 -15.50 -22.21 -16.16
N PRO A 436 -14.96 -23.46 -16.16
CA PRO A 436 -15.10 -24.33 -15.01
C PRO A 436 -14.36 -23.76 -13.80
N ASN A 437 -14.99 -23.84 -12.64
CA ASN A 437 -14.31 -23.57 -11.37
C ASN A 437 -13.31 -24.70 -11.10
N GLN A 438 -12.02 -24.37 -11.02
CA GLN A 438 -10.96 -25.33 -10.68
C GLN A 438 -11.03 -25.76 -9.22
N VAL A 439 -11.64 -24.94 -8.35
CA VAL A 439 -11.82 -25.26 -6.93
C VAL A 439 -12.98 -26.23 -6.75
N GLN A 440 -12.72 -27.34 -6.07
CA GLN A 440 -13.72 -28.31 -5.68
C GLN A 440 -14.32 -27.94 -4.33
N ASN A 441 -15.64 -28.11 -4.18
CA ASN A 441 -16.34 -27.82 -2.92
C ASN A 441 -16.07 -26.40 -2.39
N GLY A 442 -15.98 -25.41 -3.26
CA GLY A 442 -15.66 -24.02 -2.88
C GLY A 442 -16.74 -23.32 -2.04
N GLY A 443 -17.98 -23.81 -2.07
CA GLY A 443 -19.05 -23.40 -1.15
C GLY A 443 -19.10 -24.19 0.16
N PHE A 444 -18.19 -25.15 0.37
CA PHE A 444 -18.11 -25.97 1.59
C PHE A 444 -19.37 -26.77 1.95
N GLU A 445 -20.22 -27.08 0.97
CA GLU A 445 -21.47 -27.82 1.14
C GLU A 445 -21.27 -29.32 1.45
N LYS A 446 -20.07 -29.85 1.22
CA LYS A 446 -19.72 -31.25 1.50
C LYS A 446 -18.72 -31.31 2.66
N ALA A 447 -19.03 -32.06 3.72
CA ALA A 447 -18.17 -32.21 4.89
C ALA A 447 -18.13 -33.65 5.43
N HIS A 448 -17.01 -34.04 6.04
CA HIS A 448 -16.87 -35.23 6.89
C HIS A 448 -16.70 -34.77 8.34
N GLY A 449 -17.76 -34.84 9.14
CA GLY A 449 -17.80 -34.20 10.46
C GLY A 449 -17.61 -32.69 10.34
N ASN A 450 -16.65 -32.12 11.08
CA ASN A 450 -16.33 -30.69 11.03
C ASN A 450 -15.34 -30.29 9.93
N LYS A 451 -14.86 -31.24 9.11
CA LYS A 451 -13.86 -30.95 8.07
C LYS A 451 -14.51 -30.87 6.68
N PRO A 452 -14.23 -29.82 5.89
CA PRO A 452 -14.73 -29.75 4.52
C PRO A 452 -14.07 -30.82 3.65
N LYS A 453 -14.87 -31.51 2.83
CA LYS A 453 -14.37 -32.48 1.85
C LYS A 453 -13.55 -31.75 0.76
N GLU A 454 -12.52 -32.39 0.22
CA GLU A 454 -11.59 -31.82 -0.79
C GLU A 454 -10.67 -30.70 -0.28
N TRP A 455 -10.72 -30.36 1.01
CA TRP A 455 -9.88 -29.33 1.62
C TRP A 455 -9.04 -29.93 2.75
N GLN A 456 -7.74 -29.71 2.68
CA GLN A 456 -6.81 -30.04 3.76
C GLN A 456 -6.76 -28.90 4.78
N VAL A 457 -6.31 -29.22 5.99
CA VAL A 457 -6.13 -28.22 7.06
C VAL A 457 -4.67 -28.20 7.45
N GLU A 458 -4.06 -27.02 7.42
CA GLU A 458 -2.70 -26.80 7.91
C GLU A 458 -2.70 -25.70 8.97
N ALA A 459 -1.81 -25.82 9.96
CA ALA A 459 -1.73 -24.91 11.08
C ALA A 459 -0.31 -24.77 11.61
N TRP A 460 0.01 -23.56 12.06
CA TRP A 460 1.11 -23.26 12.95
C TRP A 460 0.58 -22.37 14.09
N LYS A 461 1.02 -22.58 15.32
CA LYS A 461 0.48 -21.87 16.49
C LYS A 461 1.55 -21.67 17.55
N ASP A 462 1.44 -20.57 18.28
CA ASP A 462 2.27 -20.32 19.47
C ASP A 462 1.91 -21.29 20.61
N GLU A 463 2.82 -21.41 21.57
CA GLU A 463 2.60 -22.22 22.76
C GLU A 463 1.37 -21.70 23.54
N GLY A 464 0.43 -22.60 23.82
CA GLY A 464 -0.84 -22.26 24.48
C GLY A 464 -1.97 -21.79 23.54
N ALA A 465 -1.70 -21.50 22.27
CA ALA A 465 -2.74 -21.11 21.32
C ALA A 465 -3.61 -22.31 20.88
N ILE A 466 -4.88 -22.04 20.57
CA ILE A 466 -5.87 -23.00 20.10
C ILE A 466 -6.34 -22.59 18.69
N CYS A 467 -6.34 -23.55 17.77
CA CYS A 467 -6.90 -23.39 16.43
C CYS A 467 -8.06 -24.37 16.25
N ALA A 468 -9.24 -23.87 15.91
CA ALA A 468 -10.41 -24.67 15.61
C ALA A 468 -10.84 -24.49 14.14
N TYR A 469 -11.28 -25.58 13.53
CA TYR A 469 -11.76 -25.65 12.14
C TYR A 469 -13.14 -26.28 12.11
N ALA A 470 -14.05 -25.67 11.37
CA ALA A 470 -15.38 -26.23 11.20
C ALA A 470 -15.96 -25.88 9.83
N VAL A 471 -16.88 -26.72 9.36
CA VAL A 471 -17.94 -26.32 8.44
C VAL A 471 -19.16 -25.98 9.28
N THR A 472 -19.78 -24.82 9.06
CA THR A 472 -20.90 -24.34 9.89
C THR A 472 -22.07 -23.88 9.04
N SER A 473 -23.29 -24.18 9.50
CA SER A 473 -24.53 -23.69 8.91
C SER A 473 -25.06 -22.40 9.53
N LYS A 474 -24.43 -21.92 10.62
CA LYS A 474 -24.89 -20.75 11.39
C LYS A 474 -24.55 -19.44 10.70
N VAL A 475 -23.33 -19.33 10.19
CA VAL A 475 -22.82 -18.16 9.46
C VAL A 475 -22.47 -18.65 8.07
N LYS A 476 -23.14 -18.10 7.05
CA LYS A 476 -22.97 -18.49 5.64
C LYS A 476 -23.27 -17.31 4.74
N HIS A 477 -22.69 -17.30 3.55
CA HIS A 477 -22.97 -16.28 2.53
C HIS A 477 -23.97 -16.82 1.51
N GLN A 478 -23.74 -18.05 1.04
CA GLN A 478 -24.58 -18.75 0.08
C GLN A 478 -24.74 -20.23 0.51
N GLY A 479 -25.69 -20.94 -0.12
CA GLY A 479 -25.93 -22.35 0.21
C GLY A 479 -26.34 -22.58 1.67
N ASN A 480 -25.93 -23.72 2.23
CA ASN A 480 -26.26 -24.13 3.60
C ASN A 480 -25.08 -24.04 4.56
N TYR A 481 -23.85 -23.93 4.06
CA TYR A 481 -22.64 -24.04 4.87
C TYR A 481 -21.56 -23.00 4.50
N SER A 482 -20.63 -22.76 5.42
CA SER A 482 -19.36 -22.07 5.14
C SER A 482 -18.22 -22.67 5.96
N ALA A 483 -16.98 -22.42 5.55
CA ALA A 483 -15.80 -22.81 6.32
C ALA A 483 -15.46 -21.77 7.39
N ARG A 484 -15.03 -22.23 8.56
CA ARG A 484 -14.69 -21.40 9.72
C ARG A 484 -13.31 -21.77 10.26
N ILE A 485 -12.50 -20.75 10.50
CA ILE A 485 -11.24 -20.81 11.24
C ILE A 485 -11.37 -19.93 12.48
N GLU A 486 -11.00 -20.44 13.65
CA GLU A 486 -10.96 -19.69 14.90
C GLU A 486 -9.64 -19.88 15.63
N HIS A 487 -9.06 -18.78 16.08
CA HIS A 487 -7.86 -18.72 16.89
C HIS A 487 -8.15 -18.09 18.25
N ASP A 488 -7.87 -18.85 19.31
CA ASP A 488 -7.68 -18.32 20.66
C ASP A 488 -6.18 -18.26 20.94
N GLY A 489 -5.63 -17.04 21.00
CA GLY A 489 -4.19 -16.78 20.92
C GLY A 489 -3.68 -16.53 19.49
N LEU A 490 -2.35 -16.39 19.35
CA LEU A 490 -1.70 -16.08 18.08
C LEU A 490 -1.41 -17.37 17.29
N ALA A 491 -2.01 -17.49 16.11
CA ALA A 491 -1.78 -18.60 15.22
C ALA A 491 -1.87 -18.22 13.73
N ASP A 492 -1.46 -19.15 12.88
CA ASP A 492 -1.54 -19.11 11.43
C ASP A 492 -2.13 -20.43 10.95
N SER A 493 -3.34 -20.40 10.40
CA SER A 493 -3.96 -21.60 9.86
C SER A 493 -4.74 -21.36 8.59
N ARG A 494 -4.92 -22.43 7.82
CA ARG A 494 -5.54 -22.38 6.51
C ARG A 494 -6.25 -23.67 6.10
N PHE A 495 -7.30 -23.51 5.30
CA PHE A 495 -7.76 -24.58 4.41
C PHE A 495 -6.94 -24.53 3.12
N VAL A 496 -6.51 -25.70 2.65
CA VAL A 496 -5.64 -25.85 1.47
C VAL A 496 -6.28 -26.79 0.46
N GLN A 497 -6.28 -26.40 -0.81
CA GLN A 497 -6.63 -27.29 -1.91
C GLN A 497 -5.60 -27.14 -3.04
N GLU A 498 -5.10 -28.26 -3.54
CA GLU A 498 -4.31 -28.30 -4.76
C GLU A 498 -5.27 -28.35 -5.95
N VAL A 499 -5.05 -27.48 -6.94
CA VAL A 499 -5.86 -27.38 -8.14
C VAL A 499 -4.96 -27.35 -9.36
N GLU A 500 -5.40 -28.03 -10.42
CA GLU A 500 -4.74 -28.00 -11.73
C GLU A 500 -5.00 -26.66 -12.43
N VAL A 501 -3.98 -26.17 -13.12
CA VAL A 501 -4.04 -24.93 -13.90
C VAL A 501 -3.23 -25.11 -15.18
N GLU A 502 -3.57 -24.32 -16.19
CA GLU A 502 -2.77 -24.28 -17.41
C GLU A 502 -1.60 -23.30 -17.26
N PRO A 503 -0.41 -23.61 -17.79
CA PRO A 503 0.69 -22.66 -17.90
C PRO A 503 0.31 -21.43 -18.73
N ASP A 504 0.95 -20.29 -18.44
CA ASP A 504 0.76 -19.02 -19.16
C ASP A 504 -0.70 -18.54 -19.33
N THR A 505 -1.58 -18.89 -18.39
CA THR A 505 -3.01 -18.62 -18.42
C THR A 505 -3.43 -17.71 -17.26
N PHE A 506 -4.34 -16.77 -17.54
CA PHE A 506 -4.91 -15.90 -16.52
C PHE A 506 -6.00 -16.63 -15.74
N TYR A 507 -5.93 -16.55 -14.41
CA TYR A 507 -6.94 -17.04 -13.50
C TYR A 507 -7.35 -15.95 -12.50
N LYS A 508 -8.64 -15.92 -12.18
CA LYS A 508 -9.20 -15.13 -11.08
C LYS A 508 -9.51 -16.03 -9.90
N LEU A 509 -8.81 -15.82 -8.79
CA LEU A 509 -9.17 -16.37 -7.49
C LEU A 509 -10.12 -15.41 -6.81
N SER A 510 -11.31 -15.86 -6.45
CA SER A 510 -12.31 -15.03 -5.76
C SER A 510 -13.05 -15.82 -4.68
N GLY A 511 -13.60 -15.11 -3.70
CA GLY A 511 -14.42 -15.72 -2.65
C GLY A 511 -14.98 -14.69 -1.68
N TRP A 512 -15.85 -15.13 -0.78
CA TRP A 512 -16.39 -14.30 0.29
C TRP A 512 -15.65 -14.57 1.58
N VAL A 513 -15.24 -13.52 2.26
CA VAL A 513 -14.55 -13.59 3.56
C VAL A 513 -15.28 -12.70 4.56
N LYS A 514 -15.49 -13.22 5.77
CA LYS A 514 -16.03 -12.47 6.91
C LYS A 514 -15.12 -12.67 8.11
N THR A 515 -14.87 -11.62 8.88
CA THR A 515 -14.04 -11.68 10.09
C THR A 515 -14.79 -11.22 11.34
N GLU A 516 -14.46 -11.80 12.50
CA GLU A 516 -14.98 -11.42 13.81
C GLU A 516 -13.80 -11.31 14.79
N GLY A 517 -13.58 -10.11 15.36
CA GLY A 517 -12.54 -9.91 16.37
C GLY A 517 -11.10 -10.13 15.91
N VAL A 518 -10.82 -10.12 14.60
CA VAL A 518 -9.46 -10.37 14.08
C VAL A 518 -8.51 -9.23 14.44
N GLY A 519 -7.35 -9.57 15.01
CA GLY A 519 -6.35 -8.60 15.45
C GLY A 519 -5.76 -7.77 14.31
N GLN A 520 -5.26 -6.57 14.63
CA GLN A 520 -4.70 -5.63 13.63
C GLN A 520 -3.18 -5.69 13.51
N SER A 521 -2.50 -6.27 14.50
CA SER A 521 -1.04 -6.38 14.55
C SER A 521 -0.51 -7.57 13.75
N GLY A 522 -1.30 -8.64 13.63
CA GLY A 522 -1.00 -9.82 12.81
C GLY A 522 -1.54 -9.71 11.38
N ARG A 523 -1.30 -10.74 10.55
CA ARG A 523 -1.97 -10.84 9.24
C ARG A 523 -3.41 -11.31 9.45
N GLY A 524 -4.38 -10.59 8.90
CA GLY A 524 -5.79 -10.95 8.98
C GLY A 524 -6.18 -12.14 8.10
N ALA A 525 -7.45 -12.19 7.68
CA ALA A 525 -8.01 -13.24 6.83
C ALA A 525 -7.95 -12.87 5.33
N TYR A 526 -7.57 -13.82 4.47
CA TYR A 526 -7.43 -13.60 3.01
C TYR A 526 -7.42 -14.91 2.23
N LEU A 527 -7.51 -14.81 0.91
CA LEU A 527 -7.24 -15.91 -0.01
C LEU A 527 -5.86 -15.75 -0.66
N GLU A 528 -5.17 -16.85 -0.91
CA GLU A 528 -3.83 -16.84 -1.51
C GLU A 528 -3.64 -18.02 -2.46
N ILE A 529 -2.84 -17.78 -3.51
CA ILE A 529 -2.23 -18.83 -4.32
C ILE A 529 -0.80 -19.03 -3.83
N GLN A 530 -0.56 -20.09 -3.07
CA GLN A 530 0.71 -20.31 -2.36
C GLN A 530 1.91 -20.26 -3.30
N GLY A 531 3.00 -19.61 -2.87
CA GLY A 531 4.26 -19.58 -3.62
C GLY A 531 4.28 -18.66 -4.85
N THR A 532 3.14 -18.05 -5.19
CA THR A 532 3.06 -16.99 -6.22
C THR A 532 3.05 -15.60 -5.57
N GLY A 533 2.64 -15.53 -4.30
CA GLY A 533 2.33 -14.33 -3.54
C GLY A 533 1.23 -13.46 -4.17
N LEU A 534 0.43 -14.04 -5.07
CA LEU A 534 -0.89 -13.55 -5.40
C LEU A 534 -1.81 -13.84 -4.21
N ARG A 535 -2.25 -12.78 -3.56
CA ARG A 535 -3.20 -12.84 -2.47
C ARG A 535 -4.23 -11.74 -2.61
N THR A 536 -5.39 -11.96 -2.00
CA THR A 536 -6.43 -10.95 -1.95
C THR A 536 -6.13 -9.90 -0.88
N GLU A 537 -7.00 -8.88 -0.80
CA GLU A 537 -7.03 -7.99 0.35
C GLU A 537 -7.11 -8.79 1.66
N VAL A 538 -6.37 -8.32 2.67
CA VAL A 538 -6.34 -8.91 4.01
C VAL A 538 -7.35 -8.20 4.90
N LEU A 539 -8.33 -8.96 5.41
CA LEU A 539 -9.40 -8.46 6.26
C LEU A 539 -9.04 -8.62 7.74
N SER A 540 -9.22 -7.56 8.53
CA SER A 540 -8.98 -7.54 9.98
C SER A 540 -10.16 -6.88 10.69
N ARG A 541 -10.19 -6.92 12.02
CA ARG A 541 -11.33 -6.50 12.86
C ARG A 541 -12.59 -7.31 12.54
N THR A 542 -13.74 -6.83 13.01
CA THR A 542 -15.04 -7.40 12.65
C THR A 542 -15.54 -6.77 11.34
N THR A 543 -15.89 -7.60 10.37
CA THR A 543 -16.48 -7.17 9.09
C THR A 543 -17.77 -7.93 8.80
N GLY A 544 -18.59 -7.40 7.88
CA GLY A 544 -19.57 -8.23 7.17
C GLY A 544 -18.89 -9.18 6.18
N TRP A 545 -19.69 -9.94 5.43
CA TRP A 545 -19.19 -10.64 4.25
C TRP A 545 -18.67 -9.63 3.24
N LYS A 546 -17.42 -9.80 2.83
CA LYS A 546 -16.77 -8.98 1.81
C LYS A 546 -16.23 -9.91 0.73
N LYS A 547 -16.56 -9.63 -0.53
CA LYS A 547 -15.95 -10.33 -1.65
C LYS A 547 -14.50 -9.88 -1.77
N VAL A 548 -13.61 -10.84 -1.91
CA VAL A 548 -12.19 -10.62 -2.13
C VAL A 548 -11.77 -11.37 -3.39
N GLU A 549 -10.90 -10.75 -4.19
CA GLU A 549 -10.45 -11.35 -5.45
C GLU A 549 -9.03 -10.89 -5.83
N VAL A 550 -8.35 -11.74 -6.59
CA VAL A 550 -7.05 -11.46 -7.20
C VAL A 550 -6.98 -12.19 -8.53
N VAL A 551 -6.43 -11.52 -9.54
CA VAL A 551 -6.16 -12.13 -10.84
C VAL A 551 -4.66 -12.22 -11.00
N GLY A 552 -4.19 -13.36 -11.49
CA GLY A 552 -2.80 -13.52 -11.86
C GLY A 552 -2.64 -14.50 -13.01
N LYS A 553 -1.49 -14.40 -13.65
CA LYS A 553 -1.09 -15.30 -14.71
C LYS A 553 -0.24 -16.43 -14.12
N THR A 554 -0.53 -17.66 -14.49
CA THR A 554 0.35 -18.80 -14.22
C THR A 554 1.66 -18.63 -14.98
N ASN A 555 2.74 -19.23 -14.48
CA ASN A 555 4.02 -19.21 -15.18
C ASN A 555 4.02 -20.27 -16.29
N SER A 556 4.99 -20.20 -17.19
CA SER A 556 5.15 -21.13 -18.31
C SER A 556 5.38 -22.60 -17.90
N ASP A 557 5.69 -22.87 -16.64
CA ASP A 557 5.92 -24.22 -16.08
C ASP A 557 4.96 -24.56 -14.94
N GLN A 558 3.90 -23.77 -14.76
CA GLN A 558 3.00 -23.90 -13.61
C GLN A 558 1.74 -24.68 -14.01
N GLU A 559 1.65 -25.94 -13.58
CA GLU A 559 0.50 -26.83 -13.86
C GLU A 559 -0.37 -27.10 -12.65
N ILE A 560 0.15 -26.86 -11.44
CA ILE A 560 -0.56 -27.04 -10.18
C ILE A 560 -0.32 -25.82 -9.30
N VAL A 561 -1.37 -25.38 -8.60
CA VAL A 561 -1.29 -24.34 -7.57
C VAL A 561 -2.04 -24.76 -6.30
N LYS A 562 -1.65 -24.18 -5.17
CA LYS A 562 -2.32 -24.36 -3.88
C LYS A 562 -3.16 -23.14 -3.55
N ILE A 563 -4.46 -23.32 -3.43
CA ILE A 563 -5.40 -22.30 -2.99
C ILE A 563 -5.54 -22.38 -1.48
N LEU A 564 -5.36 -21.23 -0.82
CA LEU A 564 -5.39 -21.10 0.63
C LEU A 564 -6.56 -20.19 1.04
N CYS A 565 -7.38 -20.65 1.98
CA CYS A 565 -8.25 -19.78 2.79
C CYS A 565 -7.60 -19.63 4.16
N ARG A 566 -7.04 -18.46 4.48
CA ARG A 566 -6.05 -18.33 5.56
C ARG A 566 -6.40 -17.24 6.56
N LEU A 567 -6.12 -17.49 7.85
CA LEU A 567 -6.12 -16.50 8.94
C LEU A 567 -4.75 -16.54 9.62
N GLY A 568 -4.07 -15.40 9.72
CA GLY A 568 -2.66 -15.34 10.14
C GLY A 568 -1.68 -15.53 8.97
N ASP A 569 -0.39 -15.42 9.26
CA ASP A 569 0.67 -15.70 8.28
C ASP A 569 1.97 -16.07 9.02
N TYR A 570 2.90 -16.66 8.29
CA TYR A 570 4.22 -17.01 8.81
C TYR A 570 4.98 -15.72 9.15
N GLY A 571 5.38 -15.59 10.42
CA GLY A 571 5.99 -14.35 10.94
C GLY A 571 5.01 -13.21 11.21
N ALA A 572 3.69 -13.43 11.03
CA ALA A 572 2.64 -12.50 11.41
C ALA A 572 1.36 -13.24 11.86
N PRO A 573 1.44 -14.11 12.90
CA PRO A 573 0.29 -14.84 13.41
C PRO A 573 -0.78 -13.89 13.97
N ASN A 574 -2.03 -14.35 14.07
CA ASN A 574 -3.16 -13.53 14.49
C ASN A 574 -4.20 -14.32 15.27
N SER A 575 -5.11 -13.62 15.94
CA SER A 575 -6.24 -14.16 16.70
C SER A 575 -7.58 -13.80 16.06
N GLY A 576 -8.68 -14.40 16.53
CA GLY A 576 -10.05 -14.10 16.09
C GLY A 576 -10.66 -15.19 15.21
N VAL A 577 -11.76 -14.85 14.53
CA VAL A 577 -12.52 -15.81 13.70
C VAL A 577 -12.62 -15.32 12.26
N ALA A 578 -12.43 -16.22 11.31
CA ALA A 578 -12.63 -15.98 9.88
C ALA A 578 -13.57 -17.02 9.28
N TYR A 579 -14.47 -16.58 8.41
CA TYR A 579 -15.37 -17.41 7.63
C TYR A 579 -15.11 -17.23 6.14
N PHE A 580 -15.21 -18.33 5.39
CA PHE A 580 -14.92 -18.40 3.96
C PHE A 580 -16.06 -19.13 3.24
N ASP A 581 -16.49 -18.60 2.09
CA ASP A 581 -17.57 -19.17 1.29
C ASP A 581 -17.45 -18.79 -0.19
N GLY A 582 -17.99 -19.64 -1.08
CA GLY A 582 -18.05 -19.40 -2.52
C GLY A 582 -16.68 -19.19 -3.17
N ILE A 583 -15.70 -20.04 -2.84
CA ILE A 583 -14.34 -19.96 -3.38
C ILE A 583 -14.31 -20.45 -4.82
N GLU A 584 -13.79 -19.61 -5.71
CA GLU A 584 -13.67 -19.90 -7.14
C GLU A 584 -12.27 -19.59 -7.65
N LEU A 585 -11.73 -20.48 -8.48
CA LEU A 585 -10.62 -20.20 -9.37
C LEU A 585 -11.08 -20.49 -10.79
N LYS A 586 -11.28 -19.45 -11.61
CA LYS A 586 -11.74 -19.60 -13.00
C LYS A 586 -10.74 -18.96 -13.95
N LYS A 587 -10.62 -19.53 -15.15
CA LYS A 587 -9.88 -18.88 -16.24
C LYS A 587 -10.52 -17.54 -16.56
N GLU A 588 -9.71 -16.60 -16.99
CA GLU A 588 -10.15 -15.29 -17.43
C GLU A 588 -9.52 -15.02 -18.79
N SER A 589 -10.35 -14.81 -19.82
CA SER A 589 -9.90 -14.69 -21.21
C SER A 589 -9.00 -13.47 -21.41
N THR A 590 -9.33 -12.38 -20.73
CA THR A 590 -8.52 -11.17 -20.53
C THR A 590 -9.08 -10.42 -19.32
N ARG A 591 -8.26 -9.62 -18.61
CA ARG A 591 -8.68 -8.91 -17.39
C ARG A 591 -9.26 -7.53 -17.67
#